data_AF-A0A7C6W4V1-F1
#
_entry.id   AF-A0A7C6W4V1-F1
#
_cell.length_a   1.000
_cell.length_b   1.000
_cell.length_c   1.000
_cell.angle_alpha   90.00
_cell.angle_beta   90.00
_cell.angle_gamma   90.00
#
_symmetry.space_group_name_H-M   'P 1'
#
loop_
_entity.id
_entity.type
_entity.pdbx_description
1 polymer ?
#
loop_
_entity_poly.entity_id
_entity_poly.type
_entity_poly.pdbx_seq_one_letter_code
_entity_poly.pdbx_strand_id
1 'polypeptide(L)'
;MDLLRDFSESASFQRDPALARSLCGRALPIRATETATPDIHPAFQAVAARIRAALEAEPVEDGYTHPAEADLAEMTRNGVQAARDWLSGAITEGGWPRSLAAGLLRLLGRQRIFTGAWRLRVIQLALSSPAIELRDAGVQAAESWGDPEAVGVLRAHAEPCGWLADYIERVIKDLTT
;
A
#
# COMPACT_ATOMS: atom_id res chain seq x y z
N MET A 1 -21.88 -58.65 -21.61
CA MET A 1 -20.86 -58.14 -20.66
C MET A 1 -19.92 -57.21 -21.46
N ASP A 2 -20.43 -56.26 -22.25
CA ASP A 2 -21.05 -54.97 -21.86
C ASP A 2 -20.10 -54.18 -20.95
N LEU A 3 -19.31 -53.23 -21.48
CA LEU A 3 -19.64 -51.89 -22.00
C LEU A 3 -19.62 -50.80 -20.92
N LEU A 4 -18.54 -50.00 -20.98
CA LEU A 4 -18.51 -48.53 -20.95
C LEU A 4 -19.75 -47.77 -20.45
N ARG A 5 -19.54 -46.90 -19.45
CA ARG A 5 -20.19 -45.57 -19.28
C ARG A 5 -19.48 -44.84 -18.14
N ASP A 6 -18.69 -43.83 -18.45
CA ASP A 6 -19.09 -42.40 -18.53
C ASP A 6 -19.13 -41.74 -17.15
N PHE A 7 -18.05 -41.01 -16.82
CA PHE A 7 -18.12 -39.83 -15.97
C PHE A 7 -17.49 -38.67 -16.73
N SER A 8 -18.25 -38.20 -17.72
CA SER A 8 -18.13 -36.89 -18.32
C SER A 8 -19.31 -36.07 -17.80
N GLU A 9 -19.06 -35.15 -16.87
CA GLU A 9 -19.99 -34.03 -16.65
C GLU A 9 -19.17 -32.74 -16.56
N SER A 10 -18.93 -32.21 -17.76
CA SER A 10 -18.67 -30.80 -18.00
C SER A 10 -19.93 -30.01 -17.66
N ALA A 11 -20.03 -29.46 -16.46
CA ALA A 11 -21.09 -28.52 -16.11
C ALA A 11 -20.80 -27.17 -16.79
N SER A 12 -21.43 -27.01 -17.95
CA SER A 12 -21.47 -25.78 -18.73
C SER A 12 -22.18 -24.68 -17.94
N PHE A 13 -21.46 -23.63 -17.60
CA PHE A 13 -22.02 -22.38 -17.04
C PHE A 13 -22.75 -21.64 -18.18
N GLN A 14 -24.00 -22.03 -18.46
CA GLN A 14 -24.88 -21.22 -19.31
C GLN A 14 -25.23 -19.94 -18.54
N ARG A 15 -24.65 -18.82 -18.99
CA ARG A 15 -25.03 -17.47 -18.56
C ARG A 15 -26.44 -17.19 -19.07
N ASP A 16 -27.39 -17.05 -18.16
CA ASP A 16 -28.73 -16.57 -18.45
C ASP A 16 -28.67 -15.05 -18.78
N PRO A 17 -29.00 -14.62 -20.01
CA PRO A 17 -28.97 -13.22 -20.40
C PRO A 17 -30.13 -12.39 -19.82
N ALA A 18 -31.06 -12.99 -19.07
CA ALA A 18 -32.20 -12.28 -18.47
C ALA A 18 -31.87 -11.52 -17.16
N LEU A 19 -30.73 -11.80 -16.51
CA LEU A 19 -30.30 -11.08 -15.30
C LEU A 19 -29.59 -9.74 -15.58
N ALA A 20 -29.28 -9.43 -16.85
CA ALA A 20 -28.47 -8.27 -17.22
C ALA A 20 -29.24 -6.94 -17.37
N ARG A 21 -30.52 -6.86 -16.98
CA ARG A 21 -31.37 -5.68 -17.29
C ARG A 21 -32.13 -5.04 -16.14
N SER A 22 -31.70 -5.21 -14.88
CA SER A 22 -32.40 -4.58 -13.76
C SER A 22 -31.50 -4.01 -12.67
N LEU A 23 -30.51 -3.17 -13.01
CA LEU A 23 -29.79 -2.33 -12.05
C LEU A 23 -29.44 -0.93 -12.59
N CYS A 24 -30.30 -0.35 -13.44
CA CYS A 24 -30.29 1.09 -13.68
C CYS A 24 -31.36 1.74 -12.80
N GLY A 25 -30.93 2.46 -11.76
CA GLY A 25 -31.80 3.37 -11.02
C GLY A 25 -31.91 3.08 -9.52
N ARG A 26 -30.81 3.24 -8.78
CA ARG A 26 -30.80 3.76 -7.40
C ARG A 26 -29.36 4.06 -7.01
N ALA A 27 -29.00 5.33 -7.08
CA ALA A 27 -27.81 5.83 -6.39
C ALA A 27 -28.04 5.60 -4.89
N LEU A 28 -27.45 4.53 -4.36
CA LEU A 28 -27.36 4.33 -2.92
C LEU A 28 -26.43 5.43 -2.40
N PRO A 29 -26.82 6.21 -1.37
CA PRO A 29 -25.89 7.10 -0.72
C PRO A 29 -24.79 6.24 -0.11
N ILE A 30 -23.57 6.35 -0.64
CA ILE A 30 -22.38 5.84 0.03
C ILE A 30 -22.33 6.63 1.34
N ARG A 31 -22.72 5.99 2.45
CA ARG A 31 -22.39 6.49 3.78
C ARG A 31 -20.88 6.67 3.77
N ALA A 32 -20.42 7.92 3.89
CA ALA A 32 -19.07 8.20 4.31
C ALA A 32 -18.90 7.48 5.65
N THR A 33 -18.27 6.31 5.62
CA THR A 33 -17.70 5.72 6.83
C THR A 33 -16.74 6.77 7.34
N GLU A 34 -17.07 7.35 8.50
CA GLU A 34 -16.12 8.08 9.31
C GLU A 34 -14.82 7.27 9.29
N THR A 35 -13.77 7.87 8.74
CA THR A 35 -12.44 7.30 8.73
C THR A 35 -12.08 7.08 10.20
N ALA A 36 -12.21 5.85 10.68
CA ALA A 36 -11.74 5.48 11.98
C ALA A 36 -10.26 5.81 12.02
N THR A 37 -9.91 6.83 12.80
CA THR A 37 -8.51 7.14 13.08
C THR A 37 -7.89 5.85 13.62
N PRO A 38 -6.81 5.33 13.01
CA PRO A 38 -6.16 4.13 13.52
C PRO A 38 -5.86 4.35 15.01
N ASP A 39 -6.19 3.38 15.86
CA ASP A 39 -6.07 3.51 17.32
C ASP A 39 -4.61 3.81 17.66
N ILE A 40 -4.31 5.10 17.87
CA ILE A 40 -2.95 5.56 18.09
C ILE A 40 -2.63 5.23 19.53
N HIS A 41 -1.70 4.29 19.71
CA HIS A 41 -1.16 3.96 21.03
C HIS A 41 -0.86 5.28 21.77
N PRO A 42 -1.38 5.49 23.00
CA PRO A 42 -1.34 6.79 23.67
C PRO A 42 0.06 7.42 23.76
N ALA A 43 1.09 6.57 23.88
CA ALA A 43 2.48 6.98 23.90
C ALA A 43 2.98 7.67 22.61
N PHE A 44 2.29 7.47 21.48
CA PHE A 44 2.70 7.96 20.16
C PHE A 44 1.81 9.07 19.60
N GLN A 45 0.73 9.45 20.29
CA GLN A 45 -0.19 10.49 19.80
C GLN A 45 0.52 11.82 19.53
N ALA A 46 1.37 12.27 20.47
CA ALA A 46 2.11 13.51 20.29
C ALA A 46 3.10 13.45 19.11
N VAL A 47 3.82 12.35 18.96
CA VAL A 47 4.79 12.16 17.87
C VAL A 47 4.08 12.03 16.52
N ALA A 48 2.99 11.26 16.46
CA ALA A 48 2.15 11.12 15.27
C ALA A 48 1.57 12.46 14.80
N ALA A 49 1.15 13.32 15.72
CA ALA A 49 0.66 14.66 15.41
C ALA A 49 1.77 15.55 14.82
N ARG A 50 3.01 15.46 15.33
CA ARG A 50 4.16 16.20 14.77
C ARG A 50 4.53 15.72 13.38
N ILE A 51 4.60 14.39 13.16
CA ILE A 51 4.84 13.80 11.84
C ILE A 51 3.81 14.31 10.85
N ARG A 52 2.52 14.29 11.24
CA ARG A 52 1.44 14.78 10.39
C ARG A 52 1.60 16.26 10.07
N ALA A 53 1.80 17.09 11.09
CA ALA A 53 1.94 18.54 10.90
C ALA A 53 3.13 18.89 10.01
N ALA A 54 4.25 18.18 10.14
CA ALA A 54 5.41 18.37 9.28
C ALA A 54 5.11 18.00 7.81
N LEU A 55 4.45 16.86 7.56
CA LEU A 55 4.04 16.45 6.22
C LEU A 55 2.94 17.35 5.61
N GLU A 56 2.14 18.02 6.44
CA GLU A 56 1.18 19.04 5.99
C GLU A 56 1.87 20.38 5.68
N ALA A 57 2.97 20.69 6.35
CA ALA A 57 3.72 21.94 6.18
C ALA A 57 4.59 21.92 4.92
N GLU A 58 5.25 20.80 4.62
CA GLU A 58 6.13 20.68 3.45
C GLU A 58 6.09 19.28 2.81
N PRO A 59 6.24 19.20 1.48
CA PRO A 59 6.33 17.92 0.79
C PRO A 59 7.67 17.22 1.08
N VAL A 60 7.68 15.89 0.92
CA VAL A 60 8.90 15.10 1.00
C VAL A 60 9.66 15.19 -0.33
N GLU A 61 10.73 15.98 -0.36
CA GLU A 61 11.57 16.18 -1.54
C GLU A 61 12.85 15.34 -1.49
N ASP A 62 13.26 14.78 -2.62
CA ASP A 62 14.49 13.98 -2.72
C ASP A 62 15.75 14.83 -2.57
N GLY A 63 16.71 14.33 -1.81
CA GLY A 63 17.96 15.04 -1.51
C GLY A 63 17.87 16.05 -0.36
N TYR A 64 16.69 16.27 0.22
CA TYR A 64 16.48 17.16 1.36
C TYR A 64 16.04 16.39 2.60
N THR A 65 16.59 16.78 3.76
CA THR A 65 16.15 16.26 5.06
C THR A 65 14.78 16.84 5.41
N HIS A 66 13.84 15.97 5.76
CA HIS A 66 12.50 16.40 6.21
C HIS A 66 12.40 16.37 7.76
N PRO A 67 11.76 17.33 8.43
CA PRO A 67 11.68 17.39 9.90
C PRO A 67 11.07 16.14 10.54
N ALA A 68 10.06 15.55 9.90
CA ALA A 68 9.42 14.32 10.37
C ALA A 68 10.36 13.11 10.45
N GLU A 69 11.55 13.17 9.83
CA GLU A 69 12.57 12.12 9.95
C GLU A 69 13.02 11.92 11.40
N ALA A 70 13.21 13.00 12.16
CA ALA A 70 13.61 12.91 13.56
C ALA A 70 12.49 12.30 14.44
N ASP A 71 11.24 12.66 14.15
CA ASP A 71 10.07 12.13 14.87
C ASP A 71 9.84 10.64 14.57
N LEU A 72 10.05 10.20 13.32
CA LEU A 72 10.02 8.78 12.95
C LEU A 72 11.09 7.98 13.70
N ALA A 73 12.31 8.51 13.78
CA ALA A 73 13.39 7.89 14.54
C ALA A 73 13.11 7.86 16.06
N GLU A 74 12.41 8.86 16.61
CA GLU A 74 11.93 8.85 17.99
C GLU A 74 10.87 7.76 18.22
N MET A 75 9.85 7.70 17.37
CA MET A 75 8.74 6.75 17.50
C MET A 75 9.24 5.30 17.48
N THR A 76 10.15 5.00 16.56
CA THR A 76 10.70 3.65 16.38
C THR A 76 11.62 3.19 17.51
N ARG A 77 12.38 4.11 18.14
CA ARG A 77 13.19 3.80 19.34
C ARG A 77 12.34 3.47 20.55
N ASN A 78 11.16 4.07 20.68
CA ASN A 78 10.32 3.97 21.87
C ASN A 78 9.31 2.80 21.82
N GLY A 79 9.23 2.04 20.72
CA GLY A 79 8.40 0.84 20.65
C GLY A 79 8.21 0.31 19.23
N VAL A 80 9.14 -0.52 18.77
CA VAL A 80 9.20 -1.03 17.38
C VAL A 80 7.88 -1.65 16.91
N GLN A 81 7.24 -2.50 17.72
CA GLN A 81 6.02 -3.19 17.28
C GLN A 81 4.81 -2.25 17.18
N ALA A 82 4.55 -1.46 18.22
CA ALA A 82 3.44 -0.51 18.21
C ALA A 82 3.66 0.60 17.15
N ALA A 83 4.91 0.99 16.86
CA ALA A 83 5.24 1.87 15.74
C ALA A 83 4.93 1.22 14.39
N ARG A 84 5.27 -0.08 14.19
CA ARG A 84 4.93 -0.82 12.97
C ARG A 84 3.43 -0.88 12.74
N ASP A 85 2.66 -1.17 13.79
CA ASP A 85 1.21 -1.30 13.70
C ASP A 85 0.58 0.05 13.35
N TRP A 86 0.98 1.12 14.04
CA TRP A 86 0.53 2.47 13.73
C TRP A 86 0.88 2.93 12.31
N LEU A 87 2.13 2.71 11.86
CA LEU A 87 2.57 3.10 10.52
C LEU A 87 1.83 2.33 9.43
N SER A 88 1.57 1.04 9.65
CA SER A 88 0.77 0.24 8.72
C SER A 88 -0.64 0.80 8.60
N GLY A 89 -1.27 1.15 9.73
CA GLY A 89 -2.59 1.77 9.75
C GLY A 89 -2.61 3.14 9.05
N ALA A 90 -1.64 4.00 9.36
CA ALA A 90 -1.51 5.33 8.75
C ALA A 90 -1.35 5.27 7.23
N ILE A 91 -0.61 4.30 6.70
CA ILE A 91 -0.37 4.16 5.26
C ILE A 91 -1.57 3.50 4.56
N THR A 92 -2.23 2.53 5.19
CA THR A 92 -3.06 1.54 4.45
C THR A 92 -4.53 1.51 4.87
N GLU A 93 -4.88 1.93 6.08
CA GLU A 93 -6.24 1.80 6.64
C GLU A 93 -7.10 3.06 6.42
N GLY A 94 -6.61 4.04 5.66
CA GLY A 94 -7.40 5.20 5.24
C GLY A 94 -7.59 6.28 6.29
N GLY A 95 -6.89 6.21 7.42
CA GLY A 95 -6.90 7.26 8.44
C GLY A 95 -6.18 8.55 8.04
N TRP A 96 -5.39 8.52 6.97
CA TRP A 96 -4.62 9.66 6.48
C TRP A 96 -4.99 9.97 5.01
N PRO A 97 -4.98 11.26 4.61
CA PRO A 97 -4.95 11.64 3.20
C PRO A 97 -3.88 10.86 2.43
N ARG A 98 -4.21 10.41 1.22
CA ARG A 98 -3.33 9.54 0.42
C ARG A 98 -1.99 10.20 0.11
N SER A 99 -1.96 11.51 -0.07
CA SER A 99 -0.75 12.30 -0.25
C SER A 99 0.17 12.27 0.98
N LEU A 100 -0.40 12.41 2.18
CA LEU A 100 0.35 12.33 3.44
C LEU A 100 0.83 10.90 3.71
N ALA A 101 0.00 9.89 3.43
CA ALA A 101 0.41 8.48 3.52
C ALA A 101 1.58 8.17 2.56
N ALA A 102 1.56 8.73 1.34
CA ALA A 102 2.66 8.60 0.39
C ALA A 102 3.93 9.31 0.89
N GLY A 103 3.82 10.53 1.42
CA GLY A 103 4.93 11.23 2.04
C GLY A 103 5.54 10.43 3.20
N LEU A 104 4.71 9.90 4.09
CA LEU A 104 5.14 9.04 5.19
C LEU A 104 5.90 7.80 4.68
N LEU A 105 5.40 7.12 3.65
CA LEU A 105 6.06 5.96 3.06
C LEU A 105 7.41 6.32 2.41
N ARG A 106 7.52 7.48 1.75
CA ARG A 106 8.80 7.97 1.21
C ARG A 106 9.85 8.17 2.30
N LEU A 107 9.46 8.78 3.43
CA LEU A 107 10.38 8.94 4.58
C LEU A 107 10.84 7.59 5.14
N LEU A 108 9.93 6.61 5.25
CA LEU A 108 10.28 5.26 5.69
C LEU A 108 11.23 4.55 4.70
N GLY A 109 11.04 4.79 3.40
CA GLY A 109 11.95 4.37 2.33
C GLY A 109 13.40 4.78 2.62
N ARG A 110 13.60 6.04 3.04
CA ARG A 110 14.93 6.62 3.32
C ARG A 110 15.59 6.08 4.58
N GLN A 111 14.82 5.83 5.64
CA GLN A 111 15.40 5.52 6.96
C GLN A 111 15.71 4.04 7.21
N ARG A 112 15.24 3.13 6.34
CA ARG A 112 15.52 1.67 6.44
C ARG A 112 15.23 1.05 7.83
N ILE A 113 14.31 1.64 8.60
CA ILE A 113 14.12 1.35 10.04
C ILE A 113 13.59 -0.07 10.30
N PHE A 114 12.68 -0.54 9.45
CA PHE A 114 12.11 -1.88 9.54
C PHE A 114 12.70 -2.78 8.45
N THR A 115 12.54 -4.10 8.55
CA THR A 115 13.08 -5.09 7.59
C THR A 115 12.12 -6.26 7.40
N GLY A 116 12.39 -7.09 6.40
CA GLY A 116 11.71 -8.37 6.16
C GLY A 116 10.22 -8.22 5.85
N ALA A 117 9.41 -9.16 6.36
CA ALA A 117 7.99 -9.30 6.03
C ALA A 117 7.15 -8.01 6.19
N TRP A 118 7.53 -7.12 7.10
CA TRP A 118 6.83 -5.84 7.28
C TRP A 118 7.00 -4.93 6.04
N ARG A 119 8.20 -4.83 5.48
CA ARG A 119 8.47 -4.03 4.27
C ARG A 119 7.63 -4.53 3.10
N LEU A 120 7.65 -5.84 2.87
CA LEU A 120 6.89 -6.48 1.80
C LEU A 120 5.39 -6.23 1.93
N ARG A 121 4.85 -6.36 3.16
CA ARG A 121 3.44 -6.07 3.44
C ARG A 121 3.09 -4.63 3.10
N VAL A 122 3.90 -3.67 3.51
CA VAL A 122 3.64 -2.24 3.24
C VAL A 122 3.71 -1.94 1.75
N ILE A 123 4.71 -2.47 1.04
CA ILE A 123 4.82 -2.34 -0.43
C ILE A 123 3.57 -2.92 -1.10
N GLN A 124 3.16 -4.14 -0.74
CA GLN A 124 1.98 -4.78 -1.32
C GLN A 124 0.70 -3.96 -1.09
N LEU A 125 0.52 -3.42 0.10
CA LEU A 125 -0.63 -2.57 0.42
C LEU A 125 -0.60 -1.23 -0.33
N ALA A 126 0.59 -0.63 -0.45
CA ALA A 126 0.78 0.59 -1.21
C ALA A 126 0.45 0.41 -2.70
N LEU A 127 0.96 -0.67 -3.33
CA LEU A 127 0.69 -1.02 -4.73
C LEU A 127 -0.79 -1.35 -4.98
N SER A 128 -1.49 -1.88 -3.98
CA SER A 128 -2.94 -2.16 -4.08
C SER A 128 -3.81 -0.89 -3.99
N SER A 129 -3.22 0.27 -3.72
CA SER A 129 -3.95 1.54 -3.57
C SER A 129 -4.49 2.06 -4.90
N PRO A 130 -5.71 2.65 -4.93
CA PRO A 130 -6.19 3.36 -6.11
C PRO A 130 -5.39 4.65 -6.38
N ALA A 131 -4.72 5.22 -5.37
CA ALA A 131 -3.96 6.46 -5.50
C ALA A 131 -2.56 6.21 -6.06
N ILE A 132 -2.27 6.81 -7.22
CA ILE A 132 -0.99 6.65 -7.93
C ILE A 132 0.21 7.09 -7.07
N GLU A 133 0.06 8.16 -6.30
CA GLU A 133 1.10 8.67 -5.40
C GLU A 133 1.53 7.66 -4.32
N LEU A 134 0.61 6.82 -3.86
CA LEU A 134 0.91 5.79 -2.87
C LEU A 134 1.59 4.58 -3.53
N ARG A 135 1.17 4.22 -4.76
CA ARG A 135 1.83 3.17 -5.55
C ARG A 135 3.27 3.56 -5.89
N ASP A 136 3.47 4.78 -6.39
CA ASP A 136 4.78 5.38 -6.63
C ASP A 136 5.66 5.36 -5.38
N ALA A 137 5.15 5.85 -4.24
CA ALA A 137 5.88 5.79 -2.97
C ALA A 137 6.24 4.34 -2.54
N GLY A 138 5.39 3.35 -2.85
CA GLY A 138 5.67 1.94 -2.62
C GLY A 138 6.83 1.40 -3.46
N VAL A 139 6.90 1.80 -4.73
CA VAL A 139 8.01 1.44 -5.64
C VAL A 139 9.31 2.13 -5.20
N GLN A 140 9.25 3.42 -4.87
CA GLN A 140 10.40 4.17 -4.32
C GLN A 140 10.92 3.56 -3.02
N ALA A 141 10.02 3.10 -2.13
CA ALA A 141 10.41 2.42 -0.90
C ALA A 141 11.11 1.09 -1.20
N ALA A 142 10.60 0.30 -2.14
CA ALA A 142 11.23 -0.96 -2.58
C ALA A 142 12.65 -0.73 -3.13
N GLU A 143 12.81 0.26 -4.02
CA GLU A 143 14.10 0.67 -4.57
C GLU A 143 15.05 1.14 -3.47
N SER A 144 14.61 2.06 -2.61
CA SER A 144 15.42 2.63 -1.52
C SER A 144 15.88 1.58 -0.52
N TRP A 145 15.04 0.59 -0.25
CA TRP A 145 15.35 -0.50 0.67
C TRP A 145 16.29 -1.55 0.07
N GLY A 146 16.36 -1.65 -1.26
CA GLY A 146 17.22 -2.62 -1.95
C GLY A 146 16.83 -4.06 -1.62
N ASP A 147 15.55 -4.35 -1.40
CA ASP A 147 15.07 -5.65 -0.90
C ASP A 147 14.75 -6.59 -2.07
N PRO A 148 15.54 -7.66 -2.32
CA PRO A 148 15.31 -8.57 -3.43
C PRO A 148 13.98 -9.31 -3.32
N GLU A 149 13.43 -9.49 -2.10
CA GLU A 149 12.14 -10.14 -1.91
C GLU A 149 10.98 -9.27 -2.45
N ALA A 150 11.18 -7.95 -2.56
CA ALA A 150 10.21 -7.04 -3.15
C ALA A 150 9.98 -7.30 -4.65
N VAL A 151 10.94 -7.92 -5.36
CA VAL A 151 10.82 -8.26 -6.78
C VAL A 151 9.59 -9.13 -7.05
N GLY A 152 9.31 -10.09 -6.16
CA GLY A 152 8.12 -10.95 -6.29
C GLY A 152 6.82 -10.15 -6.21
N VAL A 153 6.76 -9.17 -5.31
CA VAL A 153 5.61 -8.28 -5.13
C VAL A 153 5.46 -7.34 -6.33
N LEU A 154 6.55 -6.75 -6.80
CA LEU A 154 6.56 -5.84 -7.94
C LEU A 154 6.12 -6.53 -9.24
N ARG A 155 6.63 -7.76 -9.52
CA ARG A 155 6.23 -8.53 -10.72
C ARG A 155 4.78 -8.98 -10.71
N ALA A 156 4.20 -9.20 -9.53
CA ALA A 156 2.80 -9.59 -9.40
C ALA A 156 1.83 -8.42 -9.59
N HIS A 157 2.31 -7.18 -9.49
CA HIS A 157 1.50 -5.98 -9.63
C HIS A 157 1.28 -5.60 -11.09
N ALA A 158 0.01 -5.48 -11.50
CA ALA A 158 -0.36 -4.99 -12.82
C ALA A 158 -0.63 -3.48 -12.76
N GLU A 159 0.38 -2.66 -13.04
CA GLU A 159 0.25 -1.20 -12.97
C GLU A 159 -0.51 -0.63 -14.19
N PRO A 160 -1.63 0.09 -13.98
CA PRO A 160 -2.37 0.72 -15.07
C PRO A 160 -1.69 1.97 -15.65
N CYS A 161 -0.80 2.64 -14.92
CA CYS A 161 -0.13 3.85 -15.38
C CYS A 161 1.21 3.53 -16.08
N GLY A 162 1.31 3.86 -17.37
CA GLY A 162 2.47 3.47 -18.20
C GLY A 162 3.84 3.88 -17.63
N TRP A 163 4.00 5.13 -17.19
CA TRP A 163 5.30 5.58 -16.67
C TRP A 163 5.70 4.87 -15.36
N LEU A 164 4.71 4.53 -14.51
CA LEU A 164 4.97 3.83 -13.26
C LEU A 164 5.25 2.35 -13.52
N ALA A 165 4.62 1.74 -14.53
CA ALA A 165 4.96 0.40 -15.00
C ALA A 165 6.41 0.35 -15.50
N ASP A 166 6.83 1.31 -16.33
CA ASP A 166 8.22 1.41 -16.81
C ASP A 166 9.21 1.60 -15.64
N TYR A 167 8.82 2.38 -14.63
CA TYR A 167 9.64 2.56 -13.43
C TYR A 167 9.75 1.26 -12.62
N ILE A 168 8.65 0.52 -12.44
CA ILE A 168 8.66 -0.78 -11.76
C ILE A 168 9.62 -1.75 -12.46
N GLU A 169 9.58 -1.84 -13.79
CA GLU A 169 10.48 -2.71 -14.55
C GLU A 169 11.96 -2.32 -14.36
N ARG A 170 12.27 -1.01 -14.32
CA ARG A 170 13.62 -0.53 -13.99
C ARG A 170 14.04 -0.97 -12.60
N VAL A 171 13.20 -0.77 -11.58
CA VAL A 171 13.51 -1.17 -10.20
C VAL A 171 13.68 -2.68 -10.09
N ILE A 172 12.85 -3.49 -10.75
CA ILE A 172 13.01 -4.95 -10.79
C ILE A 172 14.38 -5.33 -11.35
N LYS A 173 14.81 -4.68 -12.44
CA LYS A 173 16.12 -4.93 -13.04
C LYS A 173 17.25 -4.57 -12.07
N ASP A 174 17.16 -3.42 -11.43
CA ASP A 174 18.18 -2.94 -10.50
C ASP A 174 18.28 -3.82 -9.24
N LEU A 175 17.16 -4.37 -8.75
CA LEU A 175 17.12 -5.28 -7.60
C LEU A 175 17.56 -6.73 -7.91
N THR A 176 17.72 -7.07 -9.20
CA THR A 176 18.12 -8.43 -9.64
C THR A 176 19.52 -8.49 -10.25
N THR A 177 20.23 -7.36 -10.30
CA THR A 177 21.61 -7.25 -10.81
C THR A 177 22.59 -7.19 -9.64
#